data_AF-A0A956W4E2-F1
#
_entry.id   AF-A0A956W4E2-F1
#
_cell.length_a   1.000
_cell.length_b   1.000
_cell.length_c   1.000
_cell.angle_alpha   90.00
_cell.angle_beta   90.00
_cell.angle_gamma   90.00
#
_symmetry.space_group_name_H-M   'P 1'
#
loop_
_entity.id
_entity.type
_entity.pdbx_description
1 polymer ?
#
loop_
_entity_poly.entity_id
_entity_poly.type
_entity_poly.pdbx_seq_one_letter_code
_entity_poly.pdbx_strand_id
1 'polypeptide(L)' 'MTPEEAEALACVASGMANAEIAEELVLSVAAVESRIHRFAEKHDLRGRALVVFAVEHRECCVEPALDSA' A
#
# COMPACT_ATOMS: atom_id res chain seq x y z
N MET A 1 -8.25 -5.46 4.24
CA MET A 1 -8.06 -4.01 4.05
C MET A 1 -9.25 -3.30 4.66
N THR A 2 -9.01 -2.33 5.53
CA THR A 2 -10.08 -1.43 6.02
C THR A 2 -10.36 -0.32 5.01
N PRO A 3 -11.50 0.40 5.10
CA PRO A 3 -11.77 1.55 4.23
C PRO A 3 -10.67 2.62 4.28
N GLU A 4 -10.13 2.88 5.48
CA GLU A 4 -9.08 3.89 5.69
C GLU A 4 -7.74 3.48 5.06
N GLU A 5 -7.43 2.18 5.07
CA GLU A 5 -6.28 1.61 4.35
C GLU A 5 -6.51 1.73 2.84
N ALA A 6 -7.73 1.46 2.36
CA ALA A 6 -8.09 1.52 0.96
C ALA A 6 -7.85 2.91 0.34
N GLU A 7 -8.29 3.97 1.03
CA GLU A 7 -8.10 5.35 0.59
C GLU A 7 -6.62 5.69 0.43
N ALA A 8 -5.80 5.40 1.45
CA ALA A 8 -4.37 5.66 1.39
C ALA A 8 -3.68 4.86 0.28
N LEU A 9 -4.07 3.59 0.10
CA LEU A 9 -3.47 2.71 -0.92
C LEU A 9 -3.86 3.11 -2.34
N ALA A 10 -5.06 3.64 -2.55
CA ALA A 10 -5.46 4.20 -3.85
C ALA A 10 -4.56 5.38 -4.26
N CYS A 11 -4.23 6.28 -3.32
CA CYS A 11 -3.29 7.37 -3.59
C CYS A 11 -1.85 6.88 -3.77
N VAL A 12 -1.45 5.80 -3.08
CA VAL A 12 -0.14 5.17 -3.31
C VAL A 12 -0.04 4.62 -4.74
N ALA A 13 -1.10 3.95 -5.22
CA ALA A 13 -1.16 3.42 -6.58
C ALA A 13 -1.21 4.51 -7.66
N SER A 14 -1.73 5.71 -7.35
CA SER A 14 -1.62 6.87 -8.25
C SER A 14 -0.25 7.54 -8.24
N GLY A 15 0.72 7.03 -7.46
CA GLY A 15 2.09 7.51 -7.42
C GLY A 15 2.38 8.62 -6.40
N MET A 16 1.39 9.02 -5.59
CA MET A 16 1.54 10.12 -4.63
C MET A 16 2.48 9.76 -3.47
N ALA A 17 3.39 10.65 -3.10
CA ALA A 17 4.24 10.52 -1.92
C ALA A 17 3.43 10.69 -0.62
N ASN A 18 3.93 10.16 0.51
CA ASN A 18 3.19 10.18 1.79
C ASN A 18 2.76 11.59 2.23
N ALA A 19 3.54 12.62 1.89
CA ALA A 19 3.19 14.01 2.16
C ALA A 19 2.00 14.49 1.33
N GLU A 20 1.99 14.19 0.03
CA GLU A 20 0.88 14.51 -0.88
C GLU A 20 -0.41 13.78 -0.47
N ILE A 21 -0.28 12.51 -0.05
CA ILE A 21 -1.41 11.73 0.48
C ILE A 21 -1.94 12.35 1.79
N ALA A 22 -1.05 12.82 2.65
CA ALA A 22 -1.43 13.43 3.92
C ALA A 22 -2.22 14.73 3.69
N GLU A 23 -1.81 15.53 2.71
CA GLU A 23 -2.55 16.72 2.27
C GLU A 23 -3.92 16.35 1.67
N GLU A 24 -3.94 15.41 0.73
CA GLU A 24 -5.17 14.96 0.04
C GLU A 24 -6.21 14.39 1.00
N LEU A 25 -5.78 13.57 1.97
CA LEU A 25 -6.67 12.90 2.91
C LEU A 25 -6.90 13.70 4.21
N VAL A 26 -6.29 14.88 4.35
CA VAL A 26 -6.34 15.72 5.56
C VAL A 26 -5.90 14.95 6.81
N LEU A 27 -4.72 14.33 6.70
CA LEU A 27 -4.09 13.51 7.74
C LEU A 27 -2.68 14.02 8.07
N SER A 28 -2.08 13.50 9.13
CA SER A 28 -0.64 13.61 9.32
C SER A 28 0.10 12.58 8.46
N VAL A 29 1.34 12.90 8.07
CA VAL A 29 2.23 11.95 7.37
C VAL A 29 2.39 10.64 8.16
N ALA A 30 2.51 10.74 9.49
CA ALA A 30 2.61 9.58 10.37
C ALA A 30 1.35 8.67 10.34
N ALA A 31 0.16 9.26 10.18
CA ALA A 31 -1.07 8.49 10.03
C ALA A 31 -1.12 7.77 8.69
N VAL A 32 -0.67 8.40 7.60
CA VAL A 32 -0.52 7.76 6.27
C VAL A 32 0.46 6.60 6.35
N GLU A 33 1.64 6.80 6.93
CA GLU A 33 2.64 5.76 7.12
C GLU A 33 2.10 4.58 7.94
N SER A 34 1.37 4.86 9.01
CA SER A 34 0.76 3.82 9.85
C SER A 34 -0.27 2.99 9.08
N ARG A 35 -1.07 3.61 8.21
CA ARG A 35 -2.04 2.90 7.36
C ARG A 35 -1.33 2.01 6.34
N ILE A 36 -0.31 2.54 5.66
CA ILE A 36 0.50 1.78 4.69
C ILE A 36 1.23 0.62 5.38
N HIS A 37 1.82 0.87 6.55
CA HIS A 37 2.55 -0.14 7.32
C HIS A 37 1.63 -1.27 7.78
N ARG A 38 0.45 -0.96 8.31
CA ARG A 38 -0.52 -1.99 8.71
C ARG A 38 -0.94 -2.88 7.54
N PHE A 39 -1.12 -2.32 6.35
CA PHE A 39 -1.38 -3.12 5.15
C PHE A 39 -0.16 -3.99 4.80
N ALA A 40 1.03 -3.39 4.78
CA ALA A 40 2.26 -4.09 4.45
C ALA A 40 2.52 -5.27 5.40
N GLU A 41 2.38 -5.08 6.72
CA GLU A 41 2.52 -6.15 7.73
C GLU A 41 1.50 -7.27 7.54
N LYS A 42 0.23 -6.95 7.27
CA LYS A 42 -0.82 -7.96 7.01
C LYS A 42 -0.52 -8.84 5.81
N HIS A 43 0.32 -8.37 4.89
CA HIS A 43 0.66 -9.05 3.64
C HIS A 43 2.15 -9.41 3.53
N ASP A 44 2.91 -9.29 4.62
CA ASP A 44 4.36 -9.50 4.69
C ASP A 44 5.16 -8.78 3.59
N LEU A 45 4.70 -7.58 3.21
CA LEU A 45 5.34 -6.76 2.19
C LEU A 45 6.41 -5.88 2.83
N ARG A 46 7.61 -5.87 2.25
CA ARG A 46 8.70 -5.01 2.72
C ARG A 46 8.99 -3.91 1.70
N GLY A 47 8.59 -2.69 2.07
CA GLY A 47 8.89 -1.48 1.31
C GLY A 47 7.79 -1.05 0.35
N ARG A 48 7.84 0.23 -0.03
CA ARG A 48 6.79 0.91 -0.79
C ARG A 48 6.54 0.30 -2.17
N ALA A 49 7.60 -0.14 -2.87
CA ALA A 49 7.46 -0.71 -4.21
C ALA A 49 6.60 -2.00 -4.21
N LEU A 50 6.79 -2.87 -3.21
CA LEU A 50 5.96 -4.07 -3.05
C LEU A 50 4.52 -3.74 -2.67
N VAL A 51 4.31 -2.69 -1.87
CA VAL A 51 2.96 -2.20 -1.55
C VAL A 51 2.26 -1.68 -2.82
N VAL A 52 2.92 -0.84 -3.61
CA VAL A 52 2.39 -0.34 -4.90
C VAL A 52 2.02 -1.52 -5.80
N PHE A 53 2.97 -2.43 -6.01
CA PHE A 53 2.76 -3.61 -6.83
C PHE A 53 1.55 -4.45 -6.37
N ALA A 54 1.45 -4.72 -5.07
CA ALA A 54 0.36 -5.51 -4.50
C ALA A 54 -1.01 -4.81 -4.60
N VAL A 55 -1.05 -3.48 -4.55
CA VAL A 55 -2.29 -2.72 -4.73
C VAL A 55 -2.73 -2.72 -6.19
N GLU A 56 -1.79 -2.49 -7.12
CA GLU A 56 -2.07 -2.48 -8.56
C GLU A 56 -2.52 -3.86 -9.08
N HIS A 57 -1.95 -4.93 -8.53
CA HIS A 57 -2.18 -6.31 -9.00
C HIS A 57 -3.14 -7.10 -8.09
N ARG A 58 -3.91 -6.42 -7.24
CA ARG A 58 -4.73 -7.07 -6.20
C ARG A 58 -5.86 -7.96 -6.76
N GLU A 59 -6.23 -7.76 -8.01
CA GLU A 59 -7.22 -8.57 -8.75
C GLU A 59 -6.58 -9.50 -9.78
N CYS A 60 -5.26 -9.42 -9.97
CA CYS A 60 -4.56 -10.37 -10.82
C CYS A 60 -4.36 -11.67 -10.05
N CYS A 61 -4.85 -12.78 -10.60
CA CYS A 61 -4.49 -14.12 -10.18
C CYS A 61 -2.98 -14.33 -10.44
N VAL A 62 -2.13 -13.83 -9.54
CA VAL A 62 -0.70 -14.13 -9.57
C VAL A 62 -0.53 -15.42 -8.79
N GLU A 63 -0.35 -16.55 -9.49
CA GLU A 63 0.19 -17.73 -8.82
C GLU A 63 1.54 -17.33 -8.23
N PRO A 64 1.76 -17.55 -6.92
CA PRO A 64 3.03 -17.19 -6.32
C PRO A 64 4.10 -18.07 -6.96
N ALA A 65 4.89 -17.49 -7.86
CA ALA A 65 6.20 -18.00 -8.21
C ALA A 65 7.11 -17.82 -6.98
N LEU A 66 6.84 -18.59 -5.94
CA LEU A 66 7.82 -18.82 -4.88
C LEU A 66 8.83 -19.79 -5.48
N ASP A 67 10.02 -19.25 -5.73
CA ASP A 67 11.19 -19.93 -6.27
C ASP A 67 11.33 -21.37 -5.76
N SER A 68 11.35 -22.31 -6.71
CA SER A 68 11.96 -23.63 -6.51
C SER A 68 13.47 -23.47 -6.66
N ALA A 69 14.19 -23.42 -5.54
CA ALA A 69 15.64 -23.56 -5.46
C ALA A 69 16.01 -24.46 -4.28
#